data_AF-K9PMK6-F1
#
_entry.id   AF-K9PMK6-F1
#
_cell.length_a   1.000
_cell.length_b   1.000
_cell.length_c   1.000
_cell.angle_alpha   90.00
_cell.angle_beta   90.00
_cell.angle_gamma   90.00
#
_symmetry.space_group_name_H-M   'P 1'
#
loop_
_entity.id
_entity.type
_entity.pdbx_description
1 polymer ?
#
loop_
_entity_poly.entity_id
_entity_poly.type
_entity_poly.pdbx_seq_one_letter_code
_entity_poly.pdbx_strand_id
1 'polypeptide(L)'
;MGFGYLAWDALFLQGSIDNQKPKIILFINRNNHMANLNSSHATKQLISGYCGIIFGSLGIHKFILGYAPEGFIMLVISVVGGSFTYGFTFLIMQLVGLVEGMIYLNKSHEEFVNTYFINKQGWF
;
A
#
# COMPACT_ATOMS: atom_id res chain seq x y z
N MET A 1 5.30 66.72 -0.93
CA MET A 1 5.04 65.69 0.10
C MET A 1 4.35 64.52 -0.60
N GLY A 2 4.96 63.33 -0.73
CA GLY A 2 4.26 62.24 -1.44
C GLY A 2 5.03 60.95 -1.75
N PHE A 3 6.34 60.86 -1.49
CA PHE A 3 7.16 59.72 -1.97
C PHE A 3 7.29 58.52 -1.03
N GLY A 4 6.60 58.48 0.12
CA GLY A 4 6.83 57.46 1.15
C GLY A 4 5.85 56.26 1.15
N TYR A 5 4.60 56.44 0.75
CA TYR A 5 3.55 55.48 1.11
C TYR A 5 3.58 54.16 0.33
N LEU A 6 4.15 54.15 -0.90
CA LEU A 6 4.19 52.99 -1.81
C LEU A 6 5.33 51.99 -1.55
N ALA A 7 6.24 52.30 -0.64
CA ALA A 7 7.30 51.37 -0.23
C ALA A 7 6.93 50.62 1.06
N TRP A 8 6.19 51.29 1.95
CA TRP A 8 5.79 50.75 3.25
C TRP A 8 4.64 49.75 3.14
N ASP A 9 3.68 49.99 2.24
CA ASP A 9 2.62 49.05 1.87
C ASP A 9 3.20 47.78 1.20
N ALA A 10 4.19 47.92 0.31
CA ALA A 10 4.87 46.79 -0.32
C ALA A 10 5.64 45.92 0.68
N LEU A 11 6.36 46.52 1.64
CA LEU A 11 7.05 45.80 2.71
C LEU A 11 6.09 45.11 3.68
N PHE A 12 4.97 45.75 4.01
CA PHE A 12 3.92 45.17 4.85
C PHE A 12 3.24 43.97 4.16
N LEU A 13 2.96 44.10 2.86
CA LEU A 13 2.43 43.00 2.05
C LEU A 13 3.44 41.85 1.94
N GLN A 14 4.72 42.14 1.71
CA GLN A 14 5.77 41.12 1.63
C GLN A 14 5.89 40.33 2.94
N GLY A 15 5.92 41.02 4.10
CA GLY A 15 5.96 40.36 5.40
C GLY A 15 4.74 39.48 5.69
N SER A 16 3.56 39.85 5.18
CA SER A 16 2.35 39.00 5.24
C SER A 16 2.51 37.73 4.41
N ILE A 17 3.04 37.82 3.18
CA ILE A 17 3.31 36.67 2.31
C ILE A 17 4.36 35.74 2.92
N ASP A 18 5.42 36.29 3.51
CA ASP A 18 6.53 35.53 4.09
C ASP A 18 6.10 34.69 5.29
N ASN A 19 5.15 35.18 6.09
CA ASN A 19 4.56 34.45 7.21
C ASN A 19 3.62 33.31 6.77
N GLN A 20 3.06 33.38 5.55
CA GLN A 20 2.23 32.31 4.98
C GLN A 20 3.05 31.21 4.31
N LYS A 21 4.26 31.49 3.80
CA LYS A 21 5.13 30.48 3.16
C LYS A 21 5.32 29.20 3.98
N PRO A 22 5.65 29.21 5.29
CA PRO A 22 5.85 27.97 6.05
C PRO A 22 4.57 27.14 6.19
N LYS A 23 3.40 27.79 6.36
CA LYS A 23 2.10 27.12 6.42
C LYS A 23 1.74 26.46 5.08
N ILE A 24 1.99 27.17 3.98
CA ILE A 24 1.74 26.65 2.62
C ILE A 24 2.68 25.47 2.32
N ILE A 25 3.96 25.55 2.69
CA ILE A 25 4.93 24.46 2.51
C ILE A 25 4.54 23.23 3.35
N LEU A 26 4.13 23.41 4.61
CA LEU A 26 3.64 22.31 5.45
C LEU A 26 2.37 21.66 4.88
N PHE A 27 1.44 22.47 4.36
CA PHE A 27 0.23 21.96 3.71
C PHE A 27 0.55 21.16 2.45
N ILE A 28 1.43 21.67 1.58
CA ILE A 28 1.88 20.98 0.37
C ILE A 28 2.61 19.69 0.71
N ASN A 29 3.56 19.73 1.66
CA ASN A 29 4.29 18.53 2.10
C ASN A 29 3.33 17.47 2.68
N ARG A 30 2.37 17.90 3.52
CA ARG A 30 1.33 17.01 4.05
C ARG A 30 0.50 16.35 2.95
N ASN A 31 0.09 17.10 1.92
CA ASN A 31 -0.71 16.55 0.83
C ASN A 31 0.10 15.57 -0.03
N ASN A 32 1.37 15.89 -0.31
CA ASN A 32 2.28 14.99 -1.01
C ASN A 32 2.50 13.68 -0.24
N HIS A 33 2.62 13.76 1.09
CA HIS A 33 2.74 12.58 1.95
C HIS A 33 1.48 11.70 1.89
N MET A 34 0.28 12.29 1.99
CA MET A 34 -0.97 11.52 1.89
C MET A 34 -1.17 10.88 0.52
N ALA A 35 -0.79 11.57 -0.56
CA ALA A 35 -0.84 11.01 -1.91
C ALA A 35 0.12 9.81 -2.07
N ASN A 36 1.30 9.85 -1.46
CA ASN A 36 2.28 8.76 -1.49
C ASN A 36 1.83 7.53 -0.69
N LEU A 37 1.20 7.73 0.48
CA LEU A 37 0.66 6.62 1.26
C LEU A 37 -0.45 5.88 0.50
N ASN A 38 -1.35 6.63 -0.15
CA ASN A 38 -2.41 6.04 -0.96
C ASN A 38 -1.84 5.22 -2.12
N SER A 39 -0.85 5.76 -2.84
CA SER A 39 -0.21 5.03 -3.94
C SER A 39 0.60 3.83 -3.48
N SER A 40 1.25 3.89 -2.30
CA SER A 40 2.00 2.77 -1.72
C SER A 40 1.10 1.57 -1.41
N HIS A 41 -0.04 1.79 -0.76
CA HIS A 41 -0.99 0.72 -0.45
C HIS A 41 -1.68 0.18 -1.71
N ALA A 42 -2.05 1.04 -2.65
CA ALA A 42 -2.59 0.62 -3.94
C ALA A 42 -1.60 -0.22 -4.75
N THR A 43 -0.33 0.17 -4.77
CA THR A 43 0.74 -0.62 -5.41
C THR A 43 0.89 -1.98 -4.75
N LYS A 44 0.89 -2.03 -3.40
CA LYS A 44 0.96 -3.30 -2.66
C LYS A 44 -0.22 -4.21 -2.95
N GLN A 45 -1.44 -3.68 -3.08
CA GLN A 45 -2.64 -4.43 -3.42
C GLN A 45 -2.55 -5.07 -4.82
N LEU A 46 -2.11 -4.29 -5.81
CA LEU A 46 -1.95 -4.79 -7.17
C LEU A 46 -0.86 -5.87 -7.24
N ILE A 47 0.29 -5.63 -6.58
CA ILE A 47 1.38 -6.59 -6.54
C ILE A 47 0.94 -7.87 -5.80
N SER A 48 0.26 -7.77 -4.66
CA SER A 48 -0.22 -8.95 -3.93
C SER A 48 -1.27 -9.73 -4.76
N GLY A 49 -2.16 -9.04 -5.48
CA GLY A 49 -3.14 -9.66 -6.37
C GLY A 49 -2.49 -10.43 -7.52
N TYR A 50 -1.62 -9.78 -8.28
CA TYR A 50 -0.92 -10.42 -9.41
C TYR A 50 0.01 -11.54 -8.95
N CYS A 51 0.70 -11.35 -7.82
CA CYS A 51 1.53 -12.36 -7.21
C CYS A 51 0.72 -13.57 -6.72
N GLY A 52 -0.50 -13.37 -6.19
CA GLY A 52 -1.40 -14.46 -5.82
C GLY A 52 -1.86 -15.28 -7.02
N ILE A 53 -2.08 -14.63 -8.17
CA ILE A 53 -2.48 -15.33 -9.41
C ILE A 53 -1.33 -16.19 -9.96
N ILE A 54 -0.12 -15.63 -10.09
CA ILE A 54 0.99 -16.34 -10.74
C ILE A 54 1.73 -17.27 -9.78
N PHE A 55 1.93 -16.83 -8.53
CA PHE A 55 2.75 -17.51 -7.53
C PHE A 55 1.96 -17.84 -6.26
N GLY A 56 0.64 -18.01 -6.39
CA GLY A 56 -0.26 -18.32 -5.27
C GLY A 56 0.11 -19.58 -4.50
N SER A 57 0.59 -20.61 -5.22
CA SER A 57 1.11 -21.85 -4.63
C SER A 57 2.29 -21.62 -3.68
N LEU A 58 3.12 -20.61 -3.90
CA LEU A 58 4.28 -20.33 -3.05
C LEU A 58 3.93 -19.44 -1.84
N GLY A 59 2.75 -18.81 -1.84
CA GLY A 59 2.32 -17.89 -0.78
C GLY A 59 3.04 -16.54 -0.80
N ILE A 60 3.69 -16.17 -1.91
CA ILE A 60 4.50 -14.94 -2.02
C ILE A 60 3.65 -13.69 -1.73
N HIS A 61 2.38 -13.68 -2.16
CA HIS A 61 1.43 -12.60 -1.92
C HIS A 61 1.24 -12.24 -0.44
N LYS A 62 1.39 -13.21 0.49
CA LYS A 62 1.33 -12.98 1.94
C LYS A 62 2.56 -12.19 2.44
N PHE A 63 3.73 -12.43 1.86
CA PHE A 63 4.95 -11.69 2.23
C PHE A 63 4.87 -10.21 1.84
N ILE A 64 4.20 -9.88 0.73
CA ILE A 64 3.95 -8.49 0.32
C ILE A 64 3.09 -7.73 1.36
N LEU A 65 2.13 -8.44 1.98
CA LEU A 65 1.25 -7.91 3.03
C LEU A 65 1.97 -7.77 4.39
N GLY A 66 3.13 -8.41 4.57
CA GLY A 66 3.83 -8.46 5.85
C GLY A 66 3.46 -9.67 6.72
N TYR A 67 2.74 -10.63 6.16
CA TYR A 67 2.36 -11.90 6.78
C TYR A 67 3.41 -12.98 6.53
N ALA A 68 4.62 -12.73 7.05
CA ALA A 68 5.73 -13.67 6.94
C ALA A 68 5.43 -15.07 7.51
N PRO A 69 4.78 -15.23 8.69
CA PRO A 69 4.51 -16.57 9.20
C PRO A 69 3.47 -17.33 8.35
N GLU A 70 2.42 -16.67 7.89
CA GLU A 70 1.39 -17.27 7.04
C GLU A 70 1.94 -17.67 5.67
N GLY A 71 2.76 -16.79 5.06
CA GLY A 71 3.45 -17.09 3.81
C GLY A 71 4.42 -18.26 3.96
N PHE A 72 5.12 -18.37 5.09
CA PHE A 72 6.01 -19.49 5.36
C PHE A 72 5.24 -20.81 5.51
N ILE A 73 4.08 -20.79 6.18
CA ILE A 73 3.20 -21.97 6.29
C ILE A 73 2.75 -22.42 4.90
N MET A 74 2.32 -21.51 4.02
CA MET A 74 1.95 -21.86 2.64
C MET A 74 3.13 -22.46 1.87
N LEU A 75 4.32 -21.88 2.00
CA LEU A 75 5.52 -22.38 1.33
C LEU A 75 5.90 -23.79 1.82
N VAL A 76 5.90 -24.03 3.13
CA VAL A 76 6.22 -25.34 3.71
C VAL A 76 5.19 -26.38 3.28
N ILE A 77 3.90 -26.06 3.31
CA ILE A 77 2.84 -26.99 2.85
C ILE A 77 3.00 -27.30 1.37
N SER A 78 3.25 -26.29 0.53
CA SER A 78 3.43 -26.49 -0.91
C SER A 78 4.69 -27.28 -1.25
N VAL A 79 5.79 -27.07 -0.52
CA VAL A 79 7.05 -27.79 -0.76
C VAL A 79 6.99 -29.19 -0.17
N VAL A 80 6.71 -29.34 1.13
CA VAL A 80 6.70 -30.65 1.82
C VAL A 80 5.51 -31.49 1.35
N GLY A 81 4.32 -30.91 1.33
CA GLY A 81 3.11 -31.58 0.85
C GLY A 81 3.14 -31.79 -0.67
N GLY A 82 3.76 -30.89 -1.43
CA GLY A 82 4.00 -31.10 -2.87
C GLY A 82 4.96 -32.26 -3.13
N SER A 83 6.08 -32.34 -2.40
CA SER A 83 7.04 -33.45 -2.53
C SER A 83 6.44 -34.80 -2.17
N PHE A 84 5.58 -34.86 -1.15
CA PHE A 84 4.95 -36.14 -0.74
C PHE A 84 3.83 -36.58 -1.69
N THR A 85 3.06 -35.63 -2.23
CA THR A 85 1.88 -35.92 -3.07
C THR A 85 2.15 -35.70 -4.56
N TYR A 86 3.41 -35.76 -5.01
CA TYR A 86 3.82 -35.56 -6.42
C TYR A 86 3.22 -34.29 -7.07
N GLY A 87 3.15 -33.19 -6.31
CA GLY A 87 2.67 -31.89 -6.79
C GLY A 87 1.15 -31.68 -6.73
N PHE A 88 0.35 -32.63 -6.25
CA PHE A 88 -1.09 -32.41 -6.12
C PHE A 88 -1.44 -31.30 -5.14
N THR A 89 -0.77 -31.27 -3.99
CA THR A 89 -0.89 -30.20 -2.99
C THR A 89 -0.55 -28.83 -3.57
N PHE A 90 0.39 -28.77 -4.51
CA PHE A 90 0.76 -27.52 -5.19
C PHE A 90 -0.40 -26.95 -6.02
N LEU A 91 -1.20 -27.81 -6.68
CA LEU A 91 -2.39 -27.38 -7.41
C LEU A 91 -3.49 -26.84 -6.49
N ILE A 92 -3.70 -27.48 -5.34
CA ILE A 92 -4.68 -27.00 -4.34
C ILE A 92 -4.24 -25.63 -3.81
N MET A 93 -2.97 -25.50 -3.41
CA MET A 93 -2.43 -24.25 -2.90
C MET A 93 -2.43 -23.14 -3.96
N GLN A 94 -2.22 -23.49 -5.23
CA GLN A 94 -2.34 -22.56 -6.35
C GLN A 94 -3.78 -22.04 -6.51
N LEU A 95 -4.79 -22.89 -6.37
CA LEU A 95 -6.18 -22.47 -6.41
C LEU A 95 -6.52 -21.52 -5.26
N VAL A 96 -6.06 -21.83 -4.05
CA VAL A 96 -6.29 -20.95 -2.88
C VAL A 96 -5.63 -19.59 -3.09
N GLY A 97 -4.37 -19.55 -3.52
CA GLY A 97 -3.68 -18.29 -3.82
C GLY A 97 -4.29 -17.52 -4.99
N LEU A 98 -4.86 -18.20 -5.99
CA LEU A 98 -5.59 -17.58 -7.09
C LEU A 98 -6.88 -16.91 -6.60
N VAL A 99 -7.64 -17.58 -5.74
CA VAL A 99 -8.86 -16.99 -5.14
C VAL A 99 -8.50 -15.78 -4.27
N GLU A 100 -7.46 -15.87 -3.43
CA GLU A 100 -7.00 -14.72 -2.66
C GLU A 100 -6.51 -13.57 -3.55
N GLY A 101 -5.79 -13.86 -4.63
CA GLY A 101 -5.36 -12.87 -5.61
C GLY A 101 -6.55 -12.14 -6.23
N MET A 102 -7.62 -12.87 -6.59
CA MET A 102 -8.87 -12.27 -7.10
C MET A 102 -9.60 -11.46 -6.04
N ILE A 103 -9.60 -11.88 -4.77
CA ILE A 103 -10.19 -11.10 -3.67
C ILE A 103 -9.46 -9.77 -3.50
N TYR A 104 -8.13 -9.78 -3.56
CA TYR A 104 -7.33 -8.55 -3.44
C TYR A 104 -7.61 -7.59 -4.59
N LEU A 105 -7.78 -8.10 -5.81
CA LEU A 105 -8.08 -7.26 -6.98
C LEU A 105 -9.53 -6.77 -7.03
N ASN A 106 -10.48 -7.50 -6.44
CA ASN A 106 -11.89 -7.12 -6.43
C ASN A 106 -12.28 -6.19 -5.25
N LYS A 107 -11.47 -6.10 -4.20
CA LYS A 107 -11.72 -5.19 -3.08
C LYS A 107 -11.34 -3.75 -3.42
N SER A 108 -12.06 -2.80 -2.83
CA SER A 108 -11.65 -1.40 -2.88
C SER A 108 -10.36 -1.18 -2.08
N HIS A 109 -9.57 -0.16 -2.44
CA HIS A 109 -8.29 0.14 -1.78
C HIS A 109 -8.43 0.37 -0.28
N GLU A 110 -9.49 1.08 0.13
CA GLU A 110 -9.76 1.37 1.54
C GLU A 110 -10.13 0.10 2.32
N GLU A 111 -10.98 -0.75 1.75
CA GLU A 111 -11.33 -2.05 2.37
C GLU A 111 -10.12 -2.97 2.45
N PHE A 112 -9.26 -2.99 1.43
CA PHE A 112 -8.04 -3.78 1.45
C PHE A 112 -7.09 -3.34 2.57
N VAL A 113 -6.87 -2.03 2.72
CA VAL A 113 -6.06 -1.49 3.82
C VAL A 113 -6.68 -1.84 5.16
N ASN A 114 -7.98 -1.64 5.31
CA ASN A 114 -8.67 -1.93 6.56
C ASN A 114 -8.62 -3.42 6.92
N THR A 115 -8.89 -4.32 5.97
CA THR A 115 -8.91 -5.77 6.23
C THR A 115 -7.50 -6.32 6.50
N TYR A 116 -6.50 -5.98 5.69
CA TYR A 116 -5.19 -6.65 5.74
C TYR A 116 -4.10 -5.87 6.47
N PHE A 117 -4.19 -4.55 6.58
CA PHE A 117 -3.20 -3.75 7.34
C PHE A 117 -3.68 -3.39 8.74
N ILE A 118 -4.97 -3.07 8.90
CA ILE A 118 -5.54 -2.69 10.20
C ILE A 118 -5.99 -3.94 10.98
N ASN A 119 -6.89 -4.75 10.39
CA ASN A 119 -7.45 -5.93 11.05
C ASN A 119 -6.54 -7.17 10.96
N LYS A 120 -5.47 -7.10 10.16
CA LYS A 120 -4.50 -8.18 9.94
C LYS A 120 -5.15 -9.55 9.66
N GLN A 121 -6.13 -9.59 8.76
CA GLN A 121 -6.79 -10.82 8.36
C GLN A 121 -5.83 -11.79 7.67
N GLY A 122 -5.60 -12.95 8.28
CA GLY A 122 -4.58 -13.91 7.86
C GLY A 122 -4.95 -14.72 6.63
N TRP A 123 -6.22 -15.07 6.42
CA TRP A 123 -6.70 -15.88 5.29
C TRP A 123 -8.07 -15.40 4.83
N PHE A 124 -8.29 -15.43 3.51
CA PHE A 124 -9.49 -14.92 2.82
C PHE A 124 -9.89 -13.53 3.31
#